data_AF-A0A389MYN9-F1
#
_entry.id   AF-A0A389MYN9-F1
#
_cell.length_a   1.000
_cell.length_b   1.000
_cell.length_c   1.000
_cell.angle_alpha   90.00
_cell.angle_beta   90.00
_cell.angle_gamma   90.00
#
_symmetry.space_group_name_H-M   'P 1'
#
loop_
_entity.id
_entity.type
_entity.pdbx_description
1 polymer ?
#
loop_
_entity_poly.entity_id
_entity_poly.type
_entity_poly.pdbx_seq_one_letter_code
_entity_poly.pdbx_strand_id
1 'polypeptide(L)'
;MRAISLVVALVAAAPASAGVMDQALWSAGTVERRGPLNVTTGLDFKRAAPGEWRVRVRCEIRDTRTGRWSARTARGVAVLSMGMVMVDVGRLGRLVLFPNGELAANTKACASGTADLGTGD
;
A
#
# COMPACT_ATOMS: atom_id res chain seq x y z
N MET A 1 -52.69 -33.22 11.88
CA MET A 1 -51.72 -32.30 12.51
C MET A 1 -50.56 -32.13 11.55
N ARG A 2 -50.41 -30.96 10.92
CA ARG A 2 -49.32 -30.67 9.97
C ARG A 2 -48.21 -29.93 10.72
N ALA A 3 -47.03 -30.54 10.82
CA ALA A 3 -45.85 -29.91 11.39
C ALA A 3 -45.31 -28.87 10.38
N ILE A 4 -45.24 -27.61 10.81
CA ILE A 4 -44.59 -26.53 10.07
C ILE A 4 -43.13 -26.53 10.50
N SER A 5 -42.23 -27.01 9.63
CA SER A 5 -40.79 -26.90 9.84
C SER A 5 -40.36 -25.45 9.62
N LEU A 6 -40.06 -24.75 10.72
CA LEU A 6 -39.50 -23.41 10.69
C LEU A 6 -38.00 -23.52 10.35
N VAL A 7 -37.62 -23.24 9.10
CA VAL A 7 -36.20 -23.14 8.72
C VAL A 7 -35.74 -21.73 9.07
N VAL A 8 -35.11 -21.57 10.23
CA VAL A 8 -34.41 -20.33 10.59
C VAL A 8 -33.08 -20.33 9.83
N ALA A 9 -33.04 -19.63 8.70
CA ALA A 9 -31.78 -19.29 8.06
C ALA A 9 -31.07 -18.26 8.96
N LEU A 10 -30.10 -18.74 9.75
CA LEU A 10 -29.15 -17.86 10.41
C LEU A 10 -28.33 -17.19 9.31
N VAL A 11 -28.74 -15.99 8.87
CA VAL A 11 -27.87 -15.13 8.07
C VAL A 11 -26.74 -14.73 9.01
N ALA A 12 -25.62 -15.45 8.94
CA ALA A 12 -24.39 -14.99 9.52
C ALA A 12 -24.12 -13.62 8.90
N ALA A 13 -24.30 -12.56 9.69
CA ALA A 13 -23.87 -11.24 9.30
C ALA A 13 -22.42 -11.38 8.83
N ALA A 14 -22.14 -11.03 7.57
CA ALA A 14 -20.78 -10.96 7.09
C ALA A 14 -19.99 -10.16 8.14
N PRO A 15 -18.86 -10.67 8.64
CA PRO A 15 -18.10 -9.93 9.63
C PRO A 15 -17.86 -8.56 9.01
N ALA A 16 -18.32 -7.50 9.69
CA ALA A 16 -17.98 -6.13 9.35
C ALA A 16 -16.49 -6.16 9.02
N SER A 17 -16.16 -5.92 7.76
CA SER A 17 -14.85 -6.19 7.20
C SER A 17 -13.83 -5.57 8.14
N ALA A 18 -13.16 -6.40 8.94
CA ALA A 18 -11.92 -6.01 9.57
C ALA A 18 -11.12 -5.40 8.42
N GLY A 19 -10.86 -4.10 8.51
CA GLY A 19 -10.34 -3.35 7.37
C GLY A 19 -9.06 -4.04 6.90
N VAL A 20 -8.67 -3.89 5.64
CA VAL A 20 -7.38 -4.46 5.18
C VAL A 20 -6.22 -4.07 6.13
N MET A 21 -6.34 -2.92 6.81
CA MET A 21 -5.44 -2.42 7.85
C MET A 21 -5.45 -3.25 9.16
N ASP A 22 -6.53 -3.97 9.46
CA ASP A 22 -6.64 -4.88 10.60
C ASP A 22 -5.89 -6.21 10.40
N GLN A 23 -5.38 -6.46 9.19
CA GLN A 23 -4.57 -7.62 8.90
C GLN A 23 -3.15 -7.51 9.50
N ALA A 24 -2.53 -8.66 9.77
CA ALA A 24 -1.14 -8.71 10.22
C ALA A 24 -0.16 -8.32 9.11
N LEU A 25 -0.55 -8.54 7.86
CA LEU A 25 0.18 -8.24 6.65
C LEU A 25 -0.80 -7.66 5.64
N TRP A 26 -0.44 -6.54 5.01
CA TRP A 26 -1.20 -5.98 3.91
C TRP A 26 -0.28 -5.10 3.05
N SER A 27 -0.69 -4.83 1.82
CA SER A 27 0.09 -4.02 0.89
C SER A 27 -0.78 -2.95 0.24
N ALA A 28 -0.17 -1.82 -0.11
CA ALA A 28 -0.78 -0.76 -0.88
C ALA A 28 0.21 -0.27 -1.93
N GLY A 29 -0.27 0.41 -2.96
CA GLY A 29 0.62 0.96 -3.97
C GLY A 29 -0.09 1.72 -5.07
N THR A 30 0.70 2.38 -5.89
CA THR A 30 0.25 3.15 -7.04
C THR A 30 1.15 2.87 -8.24
N VAL A 31 0.57 3.03 -9.43
CA VAL A 31 1.31 3.10 -10.68
C VAL A 31 0.94 4.41 -11.35
N GLU A 32 1.92 5.29 -11.51
CA GLU A 32 1.74 6.59 -12.15
C GLU A 32 2.47 6.61 -13.50
N ARG A 33 1.80 7.11 -14.54
CA ARG A 33 2.45 7.38 -15.84
C ARG A 33 2.86 8.85 -15.93
N ARG A 34 4.12 9.09 -16.24
CA ARG A 34 4.74 10.42 -16.42
C ARG A 34 5.45 10.47 -17.76
N GLY A 35 4.70 10.80 -18.82
CA GLY A 35 5.21 10.71 -20.18
C GLY A 35 5.62 9.26 -20.52
N PRO A 36 6.86 9.00 -20.96
CA PRO A 36 7.33 7.64 -21.23
C PRO A 36 7.66 6.83 -19.96
N LEU A 37 7.64 7.45 -18.77
CA LEU A 37 8.01 6.77 -17.53
C LEU A 37 6.78 6.20 -16.83
N ASN A 38 6.85 4.94 -16.41
CA ASN A 38 5.96 4.36 -15.42
C ASN A 38 6.69 4.38 -14.06
N VAL A 39 6.06 4.98 -13.04
CA VAL A 39 6.57 5.03 -11.67
C VAL A 39 5.66 4.17 -10.81
N THR A 40 6.17 3.06 -10.28
CA THR A 40 5.45 2.17 -9.38
C THR A 40 5.92 2.40 -7.96
N THR A 41 4.98 2.64 -7.05
CA THR A 41 5.24 2.72 -5.61
C THR A 41 4.49 1.57 -4.94
N GLY A 42 5.22 0.66 -4.30
CA GLY A 42 4.65 -0.42 -3.47
C GLY A 42 5.01 -0.21 -2.00
N LEU A 43 4.08 -0.52 -1.11
CA LEU A 43 4.25 -0.51 0.33
C LEU A 43 3.76 -1.84 0.88
N ASP A 44 4.62 -2.53 1.62
CA ASP A 44 4.28 -3.73 2.36
C ASP A 44 4.30 -3.42 3.85
N PHE A 45 3.17 -3.64 4.52
CA PHE A 45 2.96 -3.37 5.93
C PHE A 45 2.97 -4.67 6.71
N LYS A 46 3.75 -4.71 7.78
CA LYS A 46 3.75 -5.80 8.76
C LYS A 46 3.45 -5.24 10.14
N ARG A 47 2.37 -5.73 10.76
CA ARG A 47 1.94 -5.29 12.09
C ARG A 47 3.07 -5.44 13.10
N ALA A 48 3.36 -4.36 13.81
CA ALA A 48 4.33 -4.31 14.90
C ALA A 48 3.61 -4.24 16.26
N ALA A 49 2.57 -3.43 16.35
CA ALA A 49 1.68 -3.27 17.50
C ALA A 49 0.26 -2.87 17.02
N PRO A 50 -0.77 -2.85 17.89
CA PRO A 50 -2.07 -2.29 17.52
C PRO A 50 -1.94 -0.86 16.99
N GLY A 51 -2.35 -0.62 15.74
CA GLY A 51 -2.22 0.69 15.09
C GLY A 51 -0.81 1.05 14.61
N GLU A 52 0.16 0.14 14.66
CA GLU A 52 1.54 0.37 14.22
C GLU A 52 2.04 -0.75 13.29
N TRP A 53 2.73 -0.37 12.21
CA TRP A 53 3.33 -1.31 11.25
C TRP A 53 4.77 -0.95 10.94
N ARG A 54 5.59 -1.98 10.72
CA ARG A 54 6.84 -1.85 9.97
C ARG A 54 6.50 -1.83 8.49
N VAL A 55 7.07 -0.89 7.75
CA VAL A 55 6.79 -0.73 6.33
C VAL A 55 8.05 -0.95 5.49
N ARG A 56 7.90 -1.70 4.41
CA ARG A 56 8.88 -1.74 3.32
C ARG A 56 8.28 -1.00 2.13
N VAL A 57 9.00 -0.01 1.62
CA VAL A 57 8.62 0.72 0.41
C VAL A 57 9.51 0.28 -0.73
N ARG A 58 8.93 0.04 -1.90
CA ARG A 58 9.61 -0.22 -3.16
C ARG A 58 9.17 0.85 -4.15
N CYS A 59 10.12 1.61 -4.68
CA CYS A 59 9.88 2.46 -5.84
C CYS A 59 10.53 1.80 -7.06
N GLU A 60 9.83 1.77 -8.18
CA GLU A 60 10.35 1.33 -9.46
C GLU A 60 10.04 2.39 -10.51
N ILE A 61 11.01 2.69 -11.35
CA ILE A 61 10.83 3.60 -12.50
C ILE A 61 11.22 2.82 -13.74
N ARG A 62 10.31 2.77 -14.72
CA ARG A 62 10.54 2.11 -16.00
C ARG A 62 10.30 3.06 -17.14
N ASP A 63 11.28 3.21 -18.02
CA ASP A 63 11.11 3.91 -19.29
C ASP A 63 10.50 2.95 -20.32
N THR A 64 9.29 3.28 -20.76
CA THR A 64 8.54 2.47 -21.73
C THR A 64 9.07 2.57 -23.16
N ARG A 65 9.92 3.56 -23.46
CA ARG A 65 10.58 3.69 -24.78
C ARG A 65 11.82 2.83 -24.89
N THR A 66 12.67 2.86 -23.87
CA THR A 66 13.96 2.19 -23.87
C THR A 66 13.96 0.84 -23.16
N GLY A 67 12.89 0.55 -22.39
CA GLY A 67 12.79 -0.64 -21.55
C GLY A 67 13.64 -0.57 -20.26
N ARG A 68 14.50 0.45 -20.11
CA ARG A 68 15.37 0.63 -18.95
C ARG A 68 14.55 0.83 -17.68
N TRP A 69 15.07 0.34 -16.57
CA TRP A 69 14.40 0.46 -15.30
C TRP A 69 15.38 0.66 -14.14
N SER A 70 14.85 1.16 -13.03
CA SER A 70 15.56 1.25 -11.76
C SER A 70 14.59 0.92 -10.64
N ALA A 71 15.08 0.33 -9.56
CA ALA A 71 14.32 0.14 -8.35
C ALA A 71 15.12 0.56 -7.14
N ARG A 72 14.41 1.09 -6.15
CA ARG A 72 14.96 1.39 -4.82
C ARG A 72 14.00 0.90 -3.76
N THR A 73 14.56 0.47 -2.63
CA THR A 73 13.77 0.07 -1.47
C THR A 73 14.16 0.88 -0.25
N ALA A 74 13.19 1.12 0.61
CA ALA A 74 13.38 1.77 1.89
C ALA A 74 12.54 1.07 2.96
N ARG A 75 12.89 1.30 4.22
CA ARG A 75 12.15 0.79 5.38
C ARG A 75 11.72 1.96 6.25
N GLY A 76 10.58 1.80 6.90
CA GLY A 76 9.96 2.83 7.70
C GLY A 76 8.99 2.27 8.73
N VAL A 77 8.29 3.19 9.37
CA VAL A 77 7.23 2.90 10.35
C VAL A 77 5.96 3.58 9.89
N ALA A 78 4.82 2.95 10.13
CA ALA A 78 3.51 3.51 9.90
C ALA A 78 2.65 3.47 11.15
N VAL A 79 1.87 4.52 11.36
CA VAL A 79 0.98 4.68 12.51
C VAL A 79 -0.41 5.07 12.04
N LEU A 80 -1.42 4.41 12.59
CA LEU A 80 -2.83 4.76 12.39
C LEU A 80 -3.17 5.95 13.26
N SER A 81 -3.62 7.04 12.65
CA SER A 81 -4.08 8.23 13.35
C SER A 81 -5.29 8.80 12.64
N MET A 82 -6.38 8.99 13.39
CA MET A 82 -7.64 9.57 12.87
C MET A 82 -8.15 8.86 11.59
N GLY A 83 -8.01 7.53 11.51
CA GLY A 83 -8.42 6.73 10.36
C GLY A 83 -7.46 6.76 9.16
N MET A 84 -6.38 7.54 9.23
CA MET A 84 -5.33 7.62 8.21
C MET A 84 -4.10 6.84 8.66
N VAL A 85 -3.36 6.26 7.73
CA VAL A 85 -2.06 5.65 8.03
C VAL A 85 -0.96 6.62 7.60
N MET A 86 -0.26 7.17 8.59
CA MET A 86 0.90 8.02 8.37
C MET A 86 2.14 7.14 8.30
N VAL A 87 2.88 7.23 7.20
CA VAL A 87 4.09 6.43 6.96
C VAL A 87 5.31 7.34 6.96
N ASP A 88 6.28 7.05 7.82
CA ASP A 88 7.59 7.71 7.82
C ASP A 88 8.64 6.74 7.26
N VAL A 89 9.25 7.12 6.14
CA VAL A 89 10.16 6.28 5.36
C VAL A 89 11.52 6.96 5.17
N GLY A 90 11.99 7.67 6.20
CA GLY A 90 13.32 8.26 6.24
C GLY A 90 13.64 9.07 4.98
N ARG A 91 14.54 8.55 4.14
CA ARG A 91 14.98 9.22 2.89
C ARG A 91 13.88 9.39 1.83
N LEU A 92 12.79 8.62 1.88
CA LEU A 92 11.63 8.82 1.01
C LEU A 92 10.61 9.80 1.61
N GLY A 93 10.87 10.33 2.80
CA GLY A 93 9.98 11.27 3.48
C GLY A 93 8.71 10.61 4.02
N ARG A 94 7.64 11.42 4.12
CA ARG A 94 6.36 11.03 4.71
C ARG A 94 5.32 10.74 3.63
N LEU A 95 4.57 9.66 3.81
CA LEU A 95 3.46 9.24 2.95
C LEU A 95 2.19 9.16 3.80
N VAL A 96 1.02 9.37 3.19
CA VAL A 96 -0.27 9.23 3.86
C VAL A 96 -1.14 8.28 3.04
N LEU A 97 -1.70 7.27 3.71
CA LEU A 97 -2.76 6.43 3.14
C LEU A 97 -4.08 6.82 3.81
N PHE A 98 -5.05 7.17 2.98
CA PHE A 98 -6.38 7.57 3.40
C PHE A 98 -7.28 6.34 3.64
N PRO A 99 -8.37 6.50 4.43
CA PRO A 99 -9.30 5.41 4.72
C PRO A 99 -9.91 4.75 3.47
N ASN A 100 -10.04 5.50 2.37
CA ASN A 100 -10.54 5.02 1.08
C ASN A 100 -9.51 4.17 0.30
N GLY A 101 -8.32 3.92 0.87
CA GLY A 101 -7.23 3.21 0.21
C GLY A 101 -6.41 4.08 -0.75
N GLU A 102 -6.72 5.37 -0.85
CA GLU A 102 -5.96 6.31 -1.66
C GLU A 102 -4.64 6.65 -0.98
N LEU A 103 -3.55 6.48 -1.72
CA LEU A 103 -2.22 6.80 -1.25
C LEU A 103 -1.84 8.21 -1.73
N ALA A 104 -1.93 9.20 -0.84
CA ALA A 104 -1.19 10.45 -0.98
C ALA A 104 0.28 10.20 -0.67
N ALA A 105 0.93 9.45 -1.55
CA ALA A 105 2.37 9.35 -1.55
C ALA A 105 2.91 10.70 -2.02
N ASN A 106 3.94 11.19 -1.33
CA ASN A 106 4.87 12.09 -1.99
C ASN A 106 5.58 11.28 -3.09
N THR A 107 4.90 11.03 -4.22
CA THR A 107 5.49 10.30 -5.36
C THR A 107 6.61 11.09 -5.99
N LYS A 108 6.81 12.38 -5.62
CA LYS A 108 8.10 13.03 -5.84
C LYS A 108 9.21 12.27 -5.14
N ALA A 109 9.08 11.72 -3.94
CA ALA A 109 10.15 10.93 -3.32
C ALA A 109 10.53 9.69 -4.14
N CYS A 110 9.58 9.00 -4.80
CA CYS A 110 9.86 7.91 -5.74
C CYS A 110 10.29 8.40 -7.14
N ALA A 111 10.03 9.66 -7.50
CA ALA A 111 10.41 10.28 -8.77
C ALA A 111 11.57 11.30 -8.66
N SER A 112 12.09 11.58 -7.46
CA SER A 112 13.12 12.58 -7.16
C SER A 112 14.41 11.88 -6.78
N GLY A 113 15.50 12.39 -7.34
CA GLY A 113 16.80 11.74 -7.41
C GLY A 113 17.13 11.36 -8.86
N THR A 114 18.41 11.42 -9.22
CA THR A 114 18.93 10.81 -10.44
C THR A 114 18.69 9.31 -10.33
N ALA A 115 17.61 8.81 -10.91
CA ALA A 115 17.48 7.40 -11.15
C ALA A 115 18.48 7.08 -12.26
N ASP A 116 19.64 6.54 -11.89
CA ASP A 116 20.52 5.89 -12.84
C ASP A 116 19.77 4.68 -13.38
N LEU A 117 19.02 4.90 -14.47
CA LEU A 117 18.23 3.88 -15.15
C LEU A 117 19.21 2.86 -15.73
N GLY A 118 19.43 1.80 -14.98
CA GLY A 118 20.25 0.66 -15.38
C GLY A 118 19.54 -0.25 -16.38
N THR A 119 20.27 -1.24 -16.88
CA THR A 119 19.72 -2.32 -17.70
C THR A 119 19.02 -3.39 -16.88
N GLY A 120 19.25 -3.42 -15.56
CA GLY A 120 18.69 -4.40 -14.65
C GLY A 120 19.26 -5.79 -14.90
N ASP A 121 20.32 -6.13 -14.16
CA ASP A 121 20.80 -7.50 -14.00
C ASP A 121 20.17 -8.13 -12.74
#